data_AF-A0A813Q9S8-F1
#
_entry.id   AF-A0A813Q9S8-F1
#
_cell.length_a   1.000
_cell.length_b   1.000
_cell.length_c   1.000
_cell.angle_alpha   90.00
_cell.angle_beta   90.00
_cell.angle_gamma   90.00
#
_symmetry.space_group_name_H-M   'P 1'
#
loop_
_entity.id
_entity.type
_entity.pdbx_description
1 polymer ?
#
loop_
_entity_poly.entity_id
_entity_poly.type
_entity_poly.pdbx_seq_one_letter_code
_entity_poly.pdbx_strand_id
1 'polypeptide(L)'
;MKSLEDQSRITKELEEKRKQAEEAQLRLKQEREEAEKEHERMMERVRYEQEEKDKIVQEIEEARRLAEQKALEAQQKENEARELEEQLREAKMRVLQSQQQAPSNNNHHHYMEHPGEYGNPIEDEESDEEDNSTTRNGRGVELRTNEYASRHEENRLTATTKDHNIKRKLEALKDELGSVQNSNKVTDNDRLHQQNVASGRDKYKTLKMIRQGNTKKRIDEFESM
;
A
#
# COMPACT_ATOMS: atom_id res chain seq x y z
N MET A 1 14.57 -96.58 88.51
CA MET A 1 15.48 -95.46 88.13
C MET A 1 15.36 -95.07 86.66
N LYS A 2 15.21 -95.98 85.69
CA LYS A 2 15.06 -95.64 84.25
C LYS A 2 13.92 -94.65 83.90
N SER A 3 12.82 -94.66 84.66
CA SER A 3 11.66 -93.79 84.37
C SER A 3 11.88 -92.28 84.59
N LEU A 4 12.87 -91.87 85.38
CA LEU A 4 13.11 -90.45 85.70
C LEU A 4 14.06 -89.79 84.69
N GLU A 5 15.06 -90.53 84.20
CA GLU A 5 15.97 -90.08 83.14
C GLU A 5 15.25 -89.95 81.80
N ASP A 6 14.35 -90.88 81.47
CA ASP A 6 13.52 -90.79 80.27
C ASP A 6 12.58 -89.58 80.31
N GLN A 7 11.98 -89.27 81.48
CA GLN A 7 11.16 -88.07 81.66
C GLN A 7 11.99 -86.78 81.52
N SER A 8 13.19 -86.70 82.10
CA SER A 8 14.09 -85.55 81.99
C SER A 8 14.57 -85.29 80.55
N ARG A 9 14.78 -86.37 79.78
CA ARG A 9 15.16 -86.28 78.37
C ARG A 9 14.00 -85.80 77.49
N ILE A 10 12.78 -86.31 77.74
CA ILE A 10 11.55 -85.85 77.06
C ILE A 10 11.29 -84.36 77.34
N THR A 11 11.47 -83.89 78.58
CA THR A 11 11.26 -82.48 78.91
C THR A 11 12.26 -81.55 78.22
N LYS A 12 13.53 -81.95 78.09
CA LYS A 12 14.54 -81.16 77.37
C LYS A 12 14.25 -81.08 75.88
N GLU A 13 13.85 -82.18 75.25
CA GLU A 13 13.44 -82.19 73.83
C GLU A 13 12.20 -81.32 73.59
N LEU A 14 11.26 -81.30 74.54
CA LEU A 14 10.08 -80.41 74.48
C LEU A 14 10.45 -78.94 74.64
N GLU A 15 11.38 -78.58 75.53
CA GLU A 15 11.88 -77.21 75.68
C GLU A 15 12.63 -76.73 74.44
N GLU A 16 13.48 -77.58 73.85
CA GLU A 16 14.17 -77.25 72.59
C GLU A 16 13.17 -77.05 71.45
N LYS A 17 12.17 -77.93 71.31
CA LYS A 17 11.09 -77.75 70.31
C LYS A 17 10.29 -76.48 70.58
N ARG A 18 10.00 -76.15 71.84
CA ARG A 18 9.30 -74.90 72.20
C ARG A 18 10.14 -73.69 71.79
N LYS A 19 11.43 -73.69 72.09
CA LYS A 19 12.35 -72.60 71.74
C LYS A 19 12.49 -72.45 70.23
N GLN A 20 12.63 -73.54 69.48
CA GLN A 20 12.65 -73.51 68.02
C GLN A 20 11.33 -72.99 67.43
N ALA A 21 10.19 -73.37 68.00
CA ALA A 21 8.89 -72.86 67.58
C ALA A 21 8.73 -71.36 67.87
N GLU A 22 9.23 -70.89 69.01
CA GLU A 22 9.21 -69.49 69.43
C GLU A 22 10.13 -68.61 68.55
N GLU A 23 11.34 -69.09 68.23
CA GLU A 23 12.26 -68.45 67.29
C GLU A 23 11.69 -68.42 65.86
N ALA A 24 11.06 -69.51 65.41
CA ALA A 24 10.38 -69.56 64.12
C ALA A 24 9.20 -68.57 64.06
N GLN A 25 8.39 -68.48 65.12
CA GLN A 25 7.32 -67.49 65.19
C GLN A 25 7.83 -66.06 65.17
N LEU A 26 8.93 -65.76 65.86
CA LEU A 26 9.52 -64.42 65.87
C LEU A 26 10.01 -64.03 64.47
N ARG A 27 10.70 -64.94 63.77
CA ARG A 27 11.12 -64.73 62.38
C ARG A 27 9.94 -64.47 61.45
N LEU A 28 8.90 -65.29 61.55
CA LEU A 28 7.70 -65.17 60.71
C LEU A 28 6.96 -63.84 60.98
N LYS A 29 6.97 -63.37 62.23
CA LYS A 29 6.40 -62.07 62.60
C LYS A 29 7.22 -60.91 62.01
N GLN A 30 8.56 -60.99 62.06
CA GLN A 30 9.44 -59.99 61.46
C GLN A 30 9.25 -59.92 59.94
N GLU A 31 9.25 -61.07 59.27
CA GLU A 31 9.02 -61.15 57.82
C GLU A 31 7.64 -60.61 57.42
N ARG A 32 6.60 -60.89 58.22
CA ARG A 32 5.26 -60.31 58.00
C ARG A 32 5.26 -58.79 58.15
N GLU A 33 5.94 -58.26 59.16
CA GLU A 33 6.03 -56.80 59.39
C GLU A 33 6.82 -56.10 58.27
N GLU A 34 7.87 -56.72 57.75
CA GLU A 34 8.62 -56.22 56.60
C GLU A 34 7.78 -56.24 55.32
N ALA A 35 7.07 -57.34 55.04
CA ALA A 35 6.17 -57.44 53.90
C ALA A 35 5.01 -56.42 53.97
N GLU A 36 4.48 -56.15 55.17
CA GLU A 36 3.44 -55.14 55.40
C GLU A 36 3.96 -53.73 55.14
N LYS A 37 5.18 -53.41 55.57
CA LYS A 37 5.85 -52.12 55.27
C LYS A 37 6.14 -51.95 53.78
N GLU A 38 6.55 -53.02 53.09
CA GLU A 38 6.76 -52.97 51.64
C GLU A 38 5.45 -52.77 50.88
N HIS A 39 4.39 -53.46 51.30
CA HIS A 39 3.06 -53.29 50.74
C HIS A 39 2.54 -51.86 50.94
N GLU A 40 2.71 -51.28 52.14
CA GLU A 40 2.31 -49.90 52.43
C GLU A 40 3.05 -48.89 51.54
N ARG A 41 4.37 -49.05 51.36
CA ARG A 41 5.16 -48.23 50.43
C ARG A 41 4.71 -48.36 48.98
N MET A 42 4.31 -49.56 48.56
CA MET A 42 3.80 -49.80 47.21
C MET A 42 2.44 -49.10 47.01
N MET A 43 1.53 -49.21 47.98
CA MET A 43 0.23 -48.54 47.93
C MET A 43 0.36 -47.01 47.89
N GLU A 44 1.32 -46.44 48.63
CA GLU A 44 1.62 -45.02 48.59
C GLU A 44 2.10 -44.58 47.19
N ARG A 45 2.99 -45.35 46.55
CA ARG A 45 3.44 -45.08 45.18
C ARG A 45 2.29 -45.12 44.17
N VAL A 46 1.45 -46.15 44.24
CA VAL A 46 0.28 -46.30 43.34
C VAL A 46 -0.67 -45.12 43.52
N ARG A 47 -0.90 -44.68 44.76
CA ARG A 47 -1.74 -43.52 45.03
C ARG A 47 -1.16 -42.24 44.44
N TYR A 48 0.15 -42.00 44.62
CA TYR A 48 0.81 -40.82 44.05
C TYR A 48 0.77 -40.83 42.52
N GLU A 49 1.01 -41.99 41.89
CA GLU A 49 0.88 -42.14 40.43
C GLU A 49 -0.54 -41.90 39.94
N GLN A 50 -1.56 -42.32 40.71
CA GLN A 50 -2.95 -42.06 40.36
C GLN A 50 -3.30 -40.57 40.45
N GLU A 51 -2.88 -39.89 41.51
CA GLU A 51 -3.09 -38.45 41.69
C GLU A 51 -2.41 -37.64 40.56
N GLU A 52 -1.21 -38.04 40.12
CA GLU A 52 -0.54 -37.43 38.96
C GLU A 52 -1.27 -37.70 37.64
N LYS A 53 -1.74 -38.93 37.41
CA LYS A 53 -2.56 -39.24 36.23
C LYS A 53 -3.83 -38.41 36.17
N ASP A 54 -4.50 -38.24 37.30
CA ASP A 54 -5.75 -37.46 37.38
C ASP A 54 -5.49 -35.98 37.05
N LYS A 55 -4.36 -35.39 37.51
CA LYS A 55 -3.96 -34.03 37.12
C LYS A 55 -3.70 -33.90 35.62
N ILE A 56 -2.98 -34.86 35.02
CA ILE A 56 -2.69 -34.84 33.58
C ILE A 56 -3.99 -34.94 32.77
N VAL A 57 -4.94 -35.76 33.19
CA VAL A 57 -6.25 -35.87 32.53
C VAL A 57 -7.01 -34.55 32.58
N GLN A 58 -7.02 -33.86 33.71
CA GLN A 58 -7.65 -32.54 33.84
C GLN A 58 -6.99 -31.51 32.90
N GLU A 59 -5.66 -31.48 32.83
CA GLU A 59 -4.93 -30.57 31.94
C GLU A 59 -5.24 -30.85 30.46
N ILE A 60 -5.36 -32.12 30.07
CA ILE A 60 -5.75 -32.51 28.71
C ILE A 60 -7.19 -32.05 28.39
N GLU A 61 -8.12 -32.19 29.33
CA GLU A 61 -9.50 -31.73 29.14
C GLU A 61 -9.59 -30.21 28.99
N GLU A 62 -8.84 -29.45 29.80
CA GLU A 62 -8.77 -28.00 29.69
C GLU A 62 -8.14 -27.56 28.37
N ALA A 63 -7.04 -28.18 27.96
CA ALA A 63 -6.38 -27.93 26.68
C ALA A 63 -7.32 -28.23 25.50
N ARG A 64 -8.08 -29.33 25.58
CA ARG A 64 -9.09 -29.69 24.57
C ARG A 64 -10.20 -28.65 24.48
N ARG A 65 -10.73 -28.19 25.63
CA ARG A 65 -11.77 -27.16 25.67
C ARG A 65 -11.30 -25.85 25.05
N LEU A 66 -10.05 -25.45 25.35
CA LEU A 66 -9.45 -24.25 24.77
C LEU A 66 -9.25 -24.39 23.25
N ALA A 67 -8.80 -25.57 22.79
CA ALA A 67 -8.64 -25.84 21.37
C ALA A 67 -9.98 -25.78 20.61
N GLU A 68 -11.05 -26.31 21.20
CA GLU A 68 -12.40 -26.26 20.62
C GLU A 68 -12.94 -24.82 20.52
N GLN A 69 -12.75 -24.01 21.57
CA GLN A 69 -13.11 -22.60 21.54
C GLN A 69 -12.35 -21.83 20.44
N LYS A 70 -11.04 -22.05 20.31
CA LYS A 70 -10.23 -21.42 19.25
C LYS A 70 -10.65 -21.87 17.86
N ALA A 71 -11.02 -23.14 17.69
CA ALA A 71 -11.51 -23.65 16.40
C ALA A 71 -12.83 -22.98 16.01
N LEU A 72 -13.75 -22.79 16.97
CA LEU A 72 -15.01 -22.09 16.71
C LEU A 72 -14.79 -20.62 16.35
N GLU A 73 -13.91 -19.91 17.07
CA GLU A 73 -13.57 -18.52 16.77
C GLU A 73 -12.92 -18.39 15.38
N ALA A 74 -12.02 -19.31 15.03
CA ALA A 74 -11.40 -19.34 13.70
C ALA A 74 -12.45 -19.56 12.60
N GLN A 75 -13.41 -20.46 12.81
CA GLN A 75 -14.48 -20.71 11.84
C GLN A 75 -15.39 -19.48 11.66
N GLN A 76 -15.70 -18.76 12.74
CA GLN A 76 -16.47 -17.52 12.67
C GLN A 76 -15.73 -16.44 11.86
N LYS A 77 -14.44 -16.25 12.14
CA LYS A 77 -13.59 -15.31 11.40
C LYS A 77 -13.43 -15.69 9.92
N GLU A 78 -13.35 -16.98 9.61
CA GLU A 78 -13.30 -17.45 8.22
C GLU A 78 -14.60 -17.12 7.46
N ASN A 79 -15.75 -17.33 8.09
CA ASN A 79 -17.05 -17.00 7.48
C ASN A 79 -17.19 -15.48 7.25
N GLU A 80 -16.81 -14.65 8.22
CA GLU A 80 -16.82 -13.19 8.08
C GLU A 80 -15.89 -12.72 6.96
N ALA A 81 -14.68 -13.29 6.88
CA ALA A 81 -13.73 -12.99 5.80
C ALA A 81 -14.30 -13.34 4.41
N ARG A 82 -14.99 -14.48 4.29
CA ARG A 82 -15.64 -14.90 3.05
C ARG A 82 -16.76 -13.96 2.62
N GLU A 83 -17.58 -13.49 3.57
CA GLU A 83 -18.63 -12.50 3.29
C GLU A 83 -18.05 -11.16 2.81
N LEU A 84 -16.98 -10.68 3.45
CA LEU A 84 -16.28 -9.46 3.05
C LEU A 84 -15.65 -9.57 1.66
N GLU A 85 -15.08 -10.73 1.32
CA GLU A 85 -14.52 -10.99 0.00
C GLU A 85 -15.60 -10.93 -1.10
N GLU A 86 -16.77 -11.51 -0.84
CA GLU A 86 -17.90 -11.47 -1.77
C GLU A 86 -18.41 -10.04 -1.99
N GLN A 87 -18.54 -9.25 -0.91
CA GLN A 87 -18.90 -7.83 -0.99
C GLN A 87 -17.88 -7.02 -1.78
N LEU A 88 -16.58 -7.26 -1.55
CA LEU A 88 -15.51 -6.59 -2.29
C LEU A 88 -15.56 -6.94 -3.78
N ARG A 89 -15.82 -8.21 -4.11
CA ARG A 89 -15.98 -8.67 -5.48
C ARG A 89 -17.17 -7.98 -6.15
N GLU A 90 -18.32 -7.90 -5.48
CA GLU A 90 -19.49 -7.22 -6.02
C GLU A 90 -19.24 -5.73 -6.24
N ALA A 91 -18.61 -5.04 -5.27
CA ALA A 91 -18.24 -3.64 -5.39
C ALA A 91 -17.32 -3.39 -6.59
N LYS A 92 -16.30 -4.25 -6.78
CA LYS A 92 -15.39 -4.19 -7.95
C LYS A 92 -16.15 -4.35 -9.26
N MET A 93 -17.08 -5.31 -9.33
CA MET A 93 -17.91 -5.53 -10.52
C MET A 93 -18.78 -4.30 -10.84
N ARG A 94 -19.38 -3.66 -9.84
CA ARG A 94 -20.17 -2.42 -10.03
C ARG A 94 -19.30 -1.26 -10.55
N VAL A 95 -18.08 -1.10 -10.03
CA VAL A 95 -17.14 -0.08 -10.52
C VAL A 95 -16.77 -0.35 -11.98
N LEU A 96 -16.41 -1.58 -12.33
CA LEU A 96 -16.13 -1.97 -13.71
C LEU A 96 -17.31 -1.71 -14.65
N GLN A 97 -18.52 -2.05 -14.22
CA GLN A 97 -19.74 -1.78 -14.99
C GLN A 97 -19.98 -0.28 -15.18
N SER A 98 -19.78 0.54 -14.13
CA SER A 98 -19.88 2.01 -14.26
C SER A 98 -18.81 2.61 -15.17
N GLN A 99 -17.59 2.06 -15.19
CA GLN A 99 -16.52 2.50 -16.08
C GLN A 99 -16.82 2.15 -17.54
N GLN A 100 -17.43 0.99 -17.81
CA GLN A 100 -17.84 0.60 -19.15
C GLN A 100 -19.04 1.40 -19.68
N GLN A 101 -19.93 1.85 -18.78
CA GLN A 101 -21.08 2.69 -19.13
C GLN A 101 -20.73 4.18 -19.19
N ALA A 102 -19.62 4.61 -18.58
CA ALA A 102 -19.10 5.95 -18.77
C ALA A 102 -18.66 6.12 -20.23
N PRO A 103 -19.10 7.18 -20.93
CA PRO A 103 -18.58 7.47 -22.26
C PRO A 103 -17.06 7.60 -22.14
N SER A 104 -16.33 6.85 -22.97
CA SER A 104 -14.87 6.93 -23.08
C SER A 104 -14.48 8.35 -23.44
N ASN A 105 -14.31 9.20 -22.43
CA ASN A 105 -13.86 10.56 -22.59
C ASN A 105 -12.43 10.46 -23.10
N ASN A 106 -12.27 10.70 -24.40
CA ASN A 106 -10.98 10.63 -25.06
C ASN A 106 -10.14 11.80 -24.52
N ASN A 107 -9.38 11.54 -23.45
CA ASN A 107 -8.51 12.51 -22.76
C ASN A 107 -7.45 13.12 -23.70
N HIS A 108 -7.37 12.69 -24.95
CA HIS A 108 -6.56 13.30 -25.99
C HIS A 108 -7.00 14.71 -26.42
N HIS A 109 -8.17 15.19 -26.00
CA HIS A 109 -8.61 16.56 -26.28
C HIS A 109 -8.16 17.59 -25.25
N HIS A 110 -7.48 17.16 -24.18
CA HIS A 110 -6.86 18.08 -23.24
C HIS A 110 -5.48 18.49 -23.78
N TYR A 111 -5.25 19.80 -23.95
CA TYR A 111 -3.90 20.33 -24.04
C TYR A 111 -3.13 19.82 -22.82
N MET A 112 -1.91 19.31 -22.99
CA MET A 112 -1.11 18.81 -21.88
C MET A 112 -1.11 19.84 -20.74
N GLU A 113 -1.76 19.48 -19.64
CA GLU A 113 -1.78 20.30 -18.44
C GLU A 113 -0.36 20.28 -17.88
N HIS A 114 0.18 21.47 -17.58
CA HIS A 114 1.51 21.62 -16.98
C HIS A 114 1.62 20.77 -15.70
N PRO A 115 2.82 20.30 -15.30
CA PRO A 115 2.96 19.54 -14.07
C PRO A 115 2.52 20.42 -12.90
N GLY A 116 1.39 20.05 -12.29
CA GLY A 116 0.82 20.67 -11.12
C GLY A 116 1.82 20.64 -9.96
N GLU A 117 2.12 21.82 -9.46
CA GLU A 117 2.85 22.08 -8.23
C GLU A 117 1.91 21.79 -7.06
N TYR A 118 1.80 20.53 -6.64
CA TYR A 118 1.18 20.17 -5.36
C TYR A 118 2.06 19.16 -4.64
N GLY A 119 2.60 19.62 -3.52
CA GLY A 119 3.61 18.93 -2.72
C GLY A 119 3.15 17.59 -2.18
N ASN A 120 4.05 16.61 -2.27
CA ASN A 120 4.11 15.51 -1.33
C ASN A 120 5.21 15.83 -0.32
N PRO A 121 4.95 15.81 0.99
CA PRO A 121 6.01 15.70 1.98
C PRO A 121 6.56 14.27 1.87
N ILE A 122 7.81 14.15 1.42
CA ILE A 122 8.53 12.88 1.48
C ILE A 122 9.12 12.82 2.89
N GLU A 123 8.47 12.01 3.72
CA GLU A 123 9.09 11.41 4.91
C GLU A 123 10.23 10.48 4.46
N ASP A 124 11.26 10.45 5.29
CA ASP A 124 12.57 9.84 5.10
C ASP A 124 12.58 8.41 4.56
N GLU A 125 13.53 8.08 3.68
CA GLU A 125 14.24 6.81 3.70
C GLU A 125 15.60 6.95 2.98
N GLU A 126 16.67 6.63 3.70
CA GLU A 126 18.06 6.61 3.23
C GLU A 126 18.22 5.68 2.02
N SER A 127 18.85 6.18 0.96
CA SER A 127 19.50 5.35 -0.05
C SER A 127 20.68 6.12 -0.64
N ASP A 128 21.88 5.83 -0.14
CA ASP A 128 23.14 6.15 -0.80
C ASP A 128 23.22 5.37 -2.11
N GLU A 129 22.87 5.99 -3.23
CA GLU A 129 23.42 5.62 -4.53
C GLU A 129 23.81 6.87 -5.33
N GLU A 130 25.07 6.90 -5.74
CA GLU A 130 25.65 7.84 -6.69
C GLU A 130 24.90 7.76 -8.02
N ASP A 131 23.94 8.67 -8.25
CA ASP A 131 23.48 8.96 -9.61
C ASP A 131 23.64 10.44 -9.92
N ASN A 132 24.38 10.68 -10.99
CA ASN A 132 24.72 11.96 -11.58
C ASN A 132 23.48 12.61 -12.20
N SER A 133 22.55 13.06 -11.37
CA SER A 133 21.40 13.85 -11.83
C SER A 133 21.68 15.33 -11.61
N THR A 134 22.31 15.90 -12.63
CA THR A 134 22.38 17.34 -12.91
C THR A 134 21.12 18.05 -12.43
N THR A 135 21.24 18.77 -11.32
CA THR A 135 20.44 19.95 -10.97
C THR A 135 18.99 19.91 -11.45
N ARG A 136 18.13 19.32 -10.62
CA ARG A 136 16.67 19.42 -10.59
C ARG A 136 16.18 20.87 -10.33
N ASN A 137 16.68 21.84 -11.11
CA ASN A 137 16.18 23.22 -11.22
C ASN A 137 15.88 23.60 -12.69
N GLY A 138 15.88 22.63 -13.61
CA GLY A 138 15.51 22.83 -15.01
C GLY A 138 14.03 22.58 -15.24
N ARG A 139 13.17 23.60 -15.06
CA ARG A 139 11.77 23.58 -15.57
C ARG A 139 11.74 23.73 -17.11
N GLY A 140 12.55 22.95 -17.81
CA GLY A 140 12.58 22.90 -19.27
C GLY A 140 11.74 21.73 -19.75
N VAL A 141 10.71 22.02 -20.55
CA VAL A 141 9.97 20.99 -21.28
C VAL A 141 10.47 21.00 -22.72
N GLU A 142 10.96 19.86 -23.19
CA GLU A 142 11.23 19.67 -24.62
C GLU A 142 9.90 19.65 -25.38
N LEU A 143 9.72 20.60 -26.29
CA LEU A 143 8.54 20.63 -27.15
C LEU A 143 8.66 19.52 -28.19
N ARG A 144 7.57 18.77 -28.38
CA ARG A 144 7.49 17.79 -29.48
C ARG A 144 7.63 18.52 -30.81
N THR A 145 8.65 18.14 -31.58
CA THR A 145 8.89 18.72 -32.91
C THR A 145 8.03 18.01 -33.94
N ASN A 146 7.53 18.78 -34.92
CA ASN A 146 6.90 18.25 -36.11
C ASN A 146 7.74 18.68 -37.30
N GLU A 147 8.44 17.74 -37.91
CA GLU A 147 9.35 17.97 -39.05
C GLU A 147 8.62 18.49 -40.30
N TYR A 148 7.30 18.31 -40.38
CA TYR A 148 6.46 18.79 -41.48
C TYR A 148 5.64 20.04 -41.13
N ALA A 149 5.95 20.72 -40.01
CA ALA A 149 5.23 21.91 -39.62
C ALA A 149 5.40 23.05 -40.65
N SER A 150 4.32 23.38 -41.35
CA SER A 150 4.28 24.47 -42.32
C SER A 150 3.98 25.81 -41.64
N ARG A 151 4.72 26.87 -42.00
CA ARG A 151 4.48 28.27 -41.57
C ARG A 151 3.30 28.88 -42.34
N HIS A 152 2.13 28.27 -42.23
CA HIS A 152 0.95 28.62 -43.01
C HIS A 152 0.54 30.10 -42.86
N GLU A 153 0.87 30.72 -41.73
CA GLU A 153 0.62 32.12 -41.43
C GLU A 153 1.28 33.10 -42.38
N GLU A 154 2.40 32.74 -43.02
CA GLU A 154 3.09 33.60 -43.98
C GLU A 154 2.32 33.76 -45.30
N ASN A 155 1.41 32.82 -45.61
CA ASN A 155 0.56 32.85 -46.80
C ASN A 155 -0.87 33.34 -46.48
N ARG A 156 -1.16 33.71 -45.23
CA ARG A 156 -2.48 34.24 -44.86
C ARG A 156 -2.65 35.67 -45.35
N LEU A 157 -3.87 35.97 -45.79
CA LEU A 157 -4.33 37.32 -46.12
C LEU A 157 -5.40 37.78 -45.13
N THR A 158 -5.48 39.09 -44.90
CA THR A 158 -6.52 39.67 -44.03
C THR A 158 -7.91 39.53 -44.66
N ALA A 159 -8.95 39.53 -43.84
CA ALA A 159 -10.33 39.50 -44.33
C ALA A 159 -10.61 40.67 -45.28
N THR A 160 -10.11 41.86 -44.96
CA THR A 160 -10.21 43.07 -45.80
C THR A 160 -9.51 42.91 -47.17
N THR A 161 -8.43 42.14 -47.23
CA THR A 161 -7.75 41.84 -48.51
C THR A 161 -8.50 40.77 -49.32
N LYS A 162 -9.13 39.80 -48.64
CA LYS A 162 -9.86 38.70 -49.30
C LYS A 162 -11.25 39.11 -49.78
N ASP A 163 -11.94 39.95 -49.02
CA ASP A 163 -13.33 40.34 -49.27
C ASP A 163 -13.44 41.85 -49.56
N HIS A 164 -13.74 42.16 -50.81
CA HIS A 164 -13.95 43.53 -51.27
C HIS A 164 -15.14 44.23 -50.61
N ASN A 165 -16.16 43.48 -50.16
CA ASN A 165 -17.31 44.04 -49.48
C ASN A 165 -16.93 44.54 -48.08
N ILE A 166 -16.16 43.74 -47.32
CA ILE A 166 -15.62 44.16 -46.03
C ILE A 166 -14.75 45.41 -46.19
N LYS A 167 -13.90 45.45 -47.22
CA LYS A 167 -13.09 46.63 -47.52
C LYS A 167 -13.92 47.89 -47.76
N ARG A 168 -14.92 47.80 -48.65
CA ARG A 168 -15.81 48.95 -48.95
C ARG A 168 -16.58 49.43 -47.72
N LYS A 169 -17.07 48.51 -46.87
CA LYS A 169 -17.76 48.87 -45.62
C LYS A 169 -16.84 49.61 -44.65
N LEU A 170 -15.60 49.15 -44.51
CA LEU A 170 -14.62 49.82 -43.64
C LEU A 170 -14.21 51.19 -44.18
N GLU A 171 -14.08 51.35 -45.51
CA GLU A 171 -13.83 52.65 -46.14
C GLU A 171 -14.99 53.61 -45.91
N ALA A 172 -16.23 53.17 -46.13
CA ALA A 172 -17.42 53.98 -45.89
C ALA A 172 -17.55 54.43 -44.42
N LEU A 173 -17.33 53.52 -43.46
CA LEU A 173 -17.34 53.85 -42.02
C LEU A 173 -16.21 54.83 -41.66
N LYS A 174 -15.04 54.70 -42.28
CA LYS A 174 -13.93 55.62 -42.05
C LYS A 174 -14.29 57.03 -42.52
N ASP A 175 -14.95 57.16 -43.66
CA ASP A 175 -15.39 58.45 -44.19
C ASP A 175 -16.49 59.08 -43.33
N GLU A 176 -17.46 58.28 -42.87
CA GLU A 176 -18.55 58.74 -41.99
C GLU A 176 -17.99 59.26 -40.65
N LEU A 177 -17.13 58.48 -40.00
CA LEU A 177 -16.55 58.81 -38.69
C LEU A 177 -15.49 59.92 -38.77
N GLY A 178 -14.84 60.10 -39.92
CA GLY A 178 -13.80 61.12 -40.11
C GLY A 178 -14.31 62.54 -39.85
N SER A 179 -15.58 62.81 -40.13
CA SER A 179 -16.21 64.12 -39.89
C SER A 179 -16.47 64.44 -38.42
N VAL A 180 -16.59 63.41 -37.58
CA VAL A 180 -16.95 63.52 -36.14
C VAL A 180 -15.72 63.30 -35.25
N GLN A 181 -14.56 62.96 -35.83
CA GLN A 181 -13.36 62.61 -35.10
C GLN A 181 -12.78 63.82 -34.34
N ASN A 182 -12.62 63.68 -33.02
CA ASN A 182 -11.96 64.69 -32.20
C ASN A 182 -10.44 64.48 -32.18
N SER A 183 -9.69 65.38 -32.82
CA SER A 183 -8.22 65.31 -32.92
C SER A 183 -7.49 65.37 -31.57
N ASN A 184 -8.10 65.95 -30.53
CA ASN A 184 -7.49 66.04 -29.19
C ASN A 184 -7.60 64.73 -28.38
N LYS A 185 -8.34 63.74 -28.89
CA LYS A 185 -8.53 62.43 -28.23
C LYS A 185 -7.84 61.27 -28.96
N VAL A 186 -6.95 61.57 -29.90
CA VAL A 186 -6.20 60.56 -30.66
C VAL A 186 -5.14 59.94 -29.76
N THR A 187 -5.18 58.61 -29.59
CA THR A 187 -4.20 57.86 -28.78
C THR A 187 -2.95 57.52 -29.60
N ASP A 188 -1.87 57.12 -28.93
CA ASP A 188 -0.65 56.71 -29.63
C ASP A 188 -0.85 55.44 -30.46
N ASN A 189 -1.74 54.53 -30.03
CA ASN A 189 -2.13 53.35 -30.81
C ASN A 189 -2.86 53.74 -32.10
N ASP A 190 -3.69 54.80 -32.08
CA ASP A 190 -4.37 55.30 -33.28
C ASP A 190 -3.36 55.86 -34.28
N ARG A 191 -2.37 56.63 -33.80
CA ARG A 191 -1.28 57.17 -34.63
C ARG A 191 -0.45 56.04 -35.25
N LEU A 192 -0.08 55.04 -34.44
CA LEU A 192 0.66 53.87 -34.91
C LEU A 192 -0.14 53.07 -35.95
N HIS A 193 -1.44 52.88 -35.72
CA HIS A 193 -2.32 52.21 -36.68
C HIS A 193 -2.40 52.98 -38.00
N GLN A 194 -2.60 54.30 -37.96
CA GLN A 194 -2.64 55.14 -39.15
C GLN A 194 -1.32 55.07 -39.94
N GLN A 195 -0.17 55.13 -39.25
CA GLN A 195 1.15 54.97 -39.88
C GLN A 195 1.32 53.58 -40.52
N ASN A 196 0.86 52.52 -39.84
CA ASN A 196 0.91 51.16 -40.38
C ASN A 196 0.05 51.02 -41.63
N VAL A 197 -1.19 51.53 -41.61
CA VAL A 197 -2.09 51.53 -42.77
C VAL A 197 -1.51 52.35 -43.92
N ALA A 198 -0.98 53.55 -43.64
CA ALA A 198 -0.33 54.40 -44.64
C ALA A 198 0.89 53.73 -45.28
N SER A 199 1.64 52.95 -44.49
CA SER A 199 2.78 52.16 -44.98
C SER A 199 2.37 50.83 -45.64
N GLY A 200 1.06 50.56 -45.79
CA GLY A 200 0.55 49.32 -46.38
C GLY A 200 0.79 48.05 -45.56
N ARG A 201 1.12 48.20 -44.26
CA ARG A 201 1.38 47.10 -43.32
C ARG A 201 0.08 46.51 -42.83
N ASP A 202 0.03 45.18 -42.75
CA ASP A 202 -1.03 44.44 -42.11
C ASP A 202 -0.45 43.33 -41.22
N LYS A 203 -1.31 42.65 -40.44
CA LYS A 203 -0.88 41.64 -39.47
C LYS A 203 -0.02 40.53 -40.10
N TYR A 204 -0.39 40.01 -41.28
CA TYR A 204 0.31 38.87 -41.88
C TYR A 204 1.54 39.31 -42.67
N LYS A 205 1.49 40.48 -43.33
CA LYS A 205 2.67 41.09 -43.96
C LYS A 205 3.76 41.41 -42.95
N THR A 206 3.40 41.97 -41.79
CA THR A 206 4.35 42.26 -40.72
C THR A 206 4.90 40.97 -40.11
N LEU A 207 4.06 39.97 -39.84
CA LEU A 207 4.53 38.65 -39.36
C LEU A 207 5.53 38.02 -40.32
N LYS A 208 5.25 38.06 -41.63
CA LYS A 208 6.16 37.56 -42.66
C LYS A 208 7.49 38.32 -42.64
N MET A 209 7.44 39.65 -42.57
CA MET A 209 8.62 40.52 -42.57
C MET A 209 9.55 40.27 -41.38
N ILE A 210 9.04 40.25 -40.14
CA ILE A 210 9.86 40.05 -38.92
C ILE A 210 10.39 38.60 -38.78
N ARG A 211 9.90 37.68 -39.61
CA ARG A 211 10.29 36.28 -39.63
C ARG A 211 11.26 35.93 -40.75
N GLN A 212 11.66 36.93 -41.55
CA GLN A 212 12.69 36.77 -42.58
C GLN A 212 14.07 36.56 -41.95
N GLY A 213 14.95 35.88 -42.68
CA GLY A 213 16.27 35.50 -42.17
C GLY A 213 16.23 34.25 -41.29
N ASN A 214 17.41 33.76 -40.93
CA ASN A 214 17.55 32.59 -40.07
C ASN A 214 17.33 32.96 -38.59
N THR A 215 17.19 31.95 -37.73
CA THR A 215 16.99 32.16 -36.29
C THR A 215 18.12 32.95 -35.66
N LYS A 216 19.37 32.70 -36.03
CA LYS A 216 20.53 33.43 -35.52
C LYS A 216 20.44 34.93 -35.79
N LYS A 217 20.17 35.34 -37.03
CA LYS A 217 20.05 36.75 -37.40
C LYS A 217 18.97 37.46 -36.59
N ARG A 218 17.81 36.81 -36.40
CA ARG A 218 16.70 37.39 -35.62
C ARG A 218 17.03 37.51 -34.13
N ILE A 219 17.82 36.59 -33.59
CA ILE A 219 18.36 36.69 -32.22
C ILE A 219 19.38 37.84 -32.14
N ASP A 220 20.34 37.88 -33.06
CA ASP A 220 21.36 38.94 -33.11
C ASP A 220 20.72 40.34 -33.24
N GLU A 221 19.67 40.49 -34.07
CA GLU A 221 18.88 41.73 -34.17
C GLU A 221 18.20 42.07 -32.83
N PHE A 222 17.56 41.10 -32.17
CA PHE A 222 16.90 41.29 -30.87
C PHE A 222 17.87 41.72 -29.77
N GLU A 223 19.04 41.11 -29.67
CA GLU A 223 20.08 41.47 -28.69
C GLU A 223 20.71 42.84 -28.96
N SER A 224 20.53 43.39 -30.16
CA SER A 224 21.04 44.71 -30.55
C SER A 224 20.05 45.87 -30.38
N MET A 225 18.79 45.57 -30.02
CA MET A 225 17.73 46.56 -29.78
C MET A 225 17.79 47.14 -28.37
#